data_AF-A0A0D2PYG7-F1
#
_entry.id   AF-A0A0D2PYG7-F1
#
_cell.length_a   1.000
_cell.length_b   1.000
_cell.length_c   1.000
_cell.angle_alpha   90.00
_cell.angle_beta   90.00
_cell.angle_gamma   90.00
#
_symmetry.space_group_name_H-M   'P 1'
#
loop_
_entity.id
_entity.type
_entity.pdbx_description
1 polymer ?
#
loop_
_entity_poly.entity_id
_entity_poly.type
_entity_poly.pdbx_seq_one_letter_code
_entity_poly.pdbx_strand_id
1 'polypeptide(L)'
;MVTFRLQFHQYQVVGRALPMENDEHPKIYRMKLWAINEVRAKSKFWYFFRKLKKVKKSNGQVLAINEVKMLSDIHLMILYL
;
A
#
# COMPACT_ATOMS: atom_id res chain seq x y z
N MET A 1 -8.43 -22.06 -23.64
CA MET A 1 -7.62 -20.98 -23.07
C MET A 1 -8.26 -20.53 -21.76
N VAL A 2 -7.66 -20.86 -20.61
CA VAL A 2 -8.20 -20.44 -19.31
C VAL A 2 -7.84 -18.97 -19.09
N THR A 3 -8.80 -18.07 -19.25
CA THR A 3 -8.64 -16.65 -18.88
C THR A 3 -8.58 -16.53 -17.36
N PHE A 4 -7.37 -16.47 -16.80
CA PHE A 4 -7.15 -16.08 -15.40
C PHE A 4 -7.60 -14.61 -15.24
N ARG A 5 -8.81 -14.39 -14.75
CA ARG A 5 -9.23 -13.05 -14.30
C ARG A 5 -8.51 -12.75 -12.99
N LEU A 6 -7.37 -12.07 -13.07
CA LEU A 6 -6.70 -11.52 -11.89
C LEU A 6 -7.60 -10.41 -11.31
N GLN A 7 -8.38 -10.74 -10.28
CA GLN A 7 -9.08 -9.72 -9.51
C GLN A 7 -8.05 -8.92 -8.72
N PHE A 8 -7.91 -7.65 -9.07
CA PHE A 8 -7.11 -6.70 -8.33
C PHE A 8 -8.01 -6.06 -7.26
N HIS A 9 -7.53 -6.09 -6.03
CA HIS A 9 -8.14 -5.43 -4.90
C HIS A 9 -7.34 -4.16 -4.59
N GLN A 10 -8.04 -3.11 -4.18
CA GLN A 10 -7.40 -1.90 -3.72
C GLN A 10 -7.02 -2.08 -2.25
N TYR A 11 -5.75 -1.88 -1.93
CA TYR A 11 -5.23 -1.90 -0.56
C TYR A 11 -4.73 -0.52 -0.17
N GLN A 12 -5.07 -0.11 1.04
CA GLN A 12 -4.50 1.05 1.68
C GLN A 12 -3.51 0.58 2.73
N VAL A 13 -2.22 0.82 2.48
CA VAL A 13 -1.14 0.47 3.40
C VAL A 13 -0.63 1.72 4.08
N VAL A 14 -0.54 1.69 5.40
CA VAL A 14 0.01 2.76 6.23
C VAL A 14 1.28 2.27 6.90
N GLY A 15 2.37 3.02 6.76
CA GLY A 15 3.65 2.68 7.37
C GLY A 15 4.47 3.90 7.75
N ARG A 16 5.42 3.69 8.65
CA ARG A 16 6.36 4.71 9.12
C ARG A 16 7.78 4.16 9.17
N ALA A 17 8.77 5.06 9.18
CA ALA A 17 10.13 4.69 9.58
C ALA A 17 10.16 4.41 11.10
N LEU A 18 11.10 3.59 11.56
CA LEU A 18 11.32 3.43 12.99
C LEU A 18 11.88 4.73 13.58
N PRO A 19 11.48 5.09 14.81
CA PRO A 19 12.08 6.23 15.50
C PRO A 19 13.56 5.96 15.72
N MET A 20 14.40 6.94 15.44
CA MET A 20 15.84 6.92 15.74
C MET A 20 16.18 8.18 16.55
N GLU A 21 17.34 8.22 17.21
CA GLU A 21 17.78 9.37 18.01
C GLU A 21 17.73 10.71 17.26
N ASN A 22 17.82 10.67 15.92
CA ASN A 22 17.79 11.86 15.07
C ASN A 22 16.38 12.25 14.58
N ASP A 23 15.38 11.37 14.71
CA ASP A 23 13.99 11.61 14.30
C ASP A 23 13.03 10.84 15.22
N GLU A 24 12.68 11.46 16.34
CA GLU A 24 11.82 10.89 17.39
C GLU A 24 10.37 10.68 16.91
N HIS A 25 9.92 11.48 15.94
CA HIS A 25 8.55 11.46 15.42
C HIS A 25 8.51 11.27 13.90
N PRO A 26 8.83 10.06 13.41
CA PRO A 26 8.88 9.78 11.99
C PRO A 26 7.50 9.94 11.35
N LYS A 27 7.47 10.65 10.22
CA LYS A 27 6.23 10.91 9.45
C LYS A 27 5.56 9.59 9.04
N ILE A 28 4.25 9.53 9.24
CA ILE A 28 3.41 8.41 8.82
C ILE A 28 3.04 8.60 7.35
N TYR A 29 3.26 7.57 6.54
CA TYR A 29 2.93 7.55 5.13
C TYR A 29 1.79 6.59 4.85
N ARG A 30 0.87 7.02 3.97
CA ARG A 30 -0.25 6.22 3.49
C ARG A 30 -0.13 6.07 1.98
N MET A 31 -0.21 4.83 1.51
CA MET A 31 -0.18 4.50 0.09
C MET A 31 -1.42 3.70 -0.29
N LYS A 32 -2.04 4.07 -1.41
CA LYS A 32 -3.09 3.27 -2.06
C LYS A 32 -2.44 2.43 -3.16
N LEU A 33 -2.62 1.13 -3.11
CA LEU A 33 -1.94 0.15 -3.95
C LEU A 33 -2.93 -0.88 -4.47
N TRP A 34 -2.88 -1.14 -5.77
CA TRP A 34 -3.60 -2.26 -6.36
C TRP A 34 -2.76 -3.52 -6.30
N ALA A 35 -3.32 -4.59 -5.73
CA ALA A 35 -2.69 -5.89 -5.59
C ALA A 35 -3.74 -7.01 -5.56
N ILE A 36 -3.31 -8.24 -5.83
CA ILE A 36 -4.19 -9.42 -5.84
C ILE A 36 -4.47 -9.90 -4.41
N ASN A 37 -3.50 -9.72 -3.50
CA ASN A 37 -3.60 -10.12 -2.10
C ASN A 37 -2.79 -9.16 -1.20
N GLU A 38 -3.01 -9.28 0.11
CA GLU A 38 -2.32 -8.48 1.13
C GLU A 38 -0.79 -8.65 1.07
N VAL A 39 -0.30 -9.87 0.83
CA VAL A 39 1.13 -10.17 0.77
C VAL A 39 1.80 -9.44 -0.39
N ARG A 40 1.20 -9.44 -1.59
CA ARG A 40 1.69 -8.67 -2.74
C ARG A 40 1.57 -7.17 -2.50
N ALA A 41 0.53 -6.72 -1.80
CA ALA A 41 0.39 -5.32 -1.39
C ALA A 41 1.54 -4.87 -0.47
N LYS A 42 1.90 -5.68 0.54
CA LYS A 42 3.07 -5.45 1.42
C LYS A 42 4.36 -5.33 0.62
N SER A 43 4.62 -6.27 -0.29
CA SER A 43 5.84 -6.24 -1.12
C SER A 43 5.90 -5.00 -2.00
N LYS A 44 4.77 -4.61 -2.62
CA LYS A 44 4.66 -3.42 -3.46
C LYS A 44 4.86 -2.14 -2.65
N PHE A 45 4.30 -2.08 -1.44
CA PHE A 45 4.53 -0.99 -0.49
C PHE A 45 6.02 -0.82 -0.21
N TRP A 46 6.72 -1.88 0.23
CA TRP A 46 8.15 -1.79 0.54
C TRP A 46 9.03 -1.42 -0.65
N TYR A 47 8.67 -1.88 -1.85
CA TYR A 47 9.35 -1.49 -3.08
C TYR A 47 9.29 0.03 -3.31
N PHE A 48 8.10 0.62 -3.22
CA PHE A 48 7.92 2.06 -3.39
C PHE A 48 8.49 2.85 -2.22
N PHE A 49 8.36 2.36 -1.00
CA PHE A 49 8.88 3.04 0.20
C PHE A 49 10.41 3.14 0.17
N ARG A 50 11.08 2.09 -0.32
CA ARG A 50 12.53 2.12 -0.58
C ARG A 50 12.90 3.13 -1.67
N LYS A 51 12.13 3.23 -2.76
CA LYS A 51 12.42 4.18 -3.85
C LYS A 51 12.19 5.63 -3.46
N LEU A 52 11.10 5.92 -2.76
CA LEU A 52 10.68 7.29 -2.44
C LEU A 52 11.37 7.84 -1.18
N LYS A 53 11.53 7.01 -0.15
CA LYS A 53 12.00 7.45 1.17
C LYS A 53 13.29 6.78 1.62
N LYS A 54 13.88 5.89 0.81
CA LYS A 54 15.09 5.12 1.14
C LYS A 54 14.97 4.28 2.43
N VAL A 55 13.74 4.03 2.89
CA VAL A 55 13.46 3.21 4.08
C VAL A 55 13.31 1.75 3.67
N LYS A 56 13.99 0.87 4.40
CA LYS A 56 13.93 -0.59 4.21
C LYS A 56 12.90 -1.21 5.17
N LYS A 57 12.49 -2.44 4.87
CA LYS A 57 11.63 -3.25 5.76
C LYS A 57 12.20 -3.43 7.17
N SER A 58 13.53 -3.47 7.31
CA SER A 58 14.22 -3.58 8.60
C SER A 58 14.09 -2.31 9.46
N ASN A 59 14.03 -1.14 8.82
CA ASN A 59 14.09 0.16 9.49
C ASN A 59 12.73 0.88 9.45
N GLY A 60 11.65 0.13 9.21
CA GLY A 60 10.31 0.67 9.11
C GLY A 60 9.28 -0.32 9.62
N GLN A 61 8.11 0.20 9.95
CA GLN A 61 6.99 -0.56 10.47
C GLN A 61 5.75 -0.28 9.62
N VAL A 62 5.03 -1.34 9.24
CA VAL A 62 3.67 -1.19 8.69
C VAL A 62 2.72 -1.12 9.88
N LEU A 63 1.94 -0.05 9.99
CA LEU A 63 0.97 0.13 11.07
C LEU A 63 -0.35 -0.57 10.75
N ALA A 64 -0.84 -0.43 9.52
CA ALA A 64 -2.14 -0.93 9.12
C ALA A 64 -2.18 -1.26 7.64
N ILE A 65 -2.95 -2.28 7.29
CA ILE A 65 -3.28 -2.63 5.92
C ILE A 65 -4.78 -2.85 5.86
N ASN A 66 -5.45 -1.99 5.11
CA ASN A 66 -6.89 -2.04 4.96
C ASN A 66 -7.20 -2.37 3.51
N GLU A 67 -7.98 -3.41 3.27
CA GLU A 67 -8.56 -3.66 1.95
C GLU A 67 -9.72 -2.68 1.74
N VAL A 68 -9.64 -1.89 0.68
CA VAL A 68 -10.72 -0.98 0.28
C VAL A 68 -11.59 -1.74 -0.71
N LYS A 69 -12.67 -2.34 -0.21
CA LYS A 69 -13.72 -2.91 -1.04
C LYS A 69 -14.59 -1.77 -1.54
N MET A 70 -14.47 -1.47 -2.83
CA MET A 70 -15.30 -0.46 -3.50
C MET A 70 -16.76 -0.96 -3.56
N LEU A 71 -17.54 -0.71 -2.51
CA LEU A 71 -19.01 -0.86 -2.58
C LEU A 71 -19.66 0.35 -3.29
N SER A 72 -18.96 1.49 -3.38
CA SER A 72 -19.48 2.74 -3.96
C SER A 72 -18.66 3.31 -5.13
N ASP A 73 -17.39 2.91 -5.28
CA ASP A 73 -16.43 3.66 -6.12
C ASP A 73 -16.34 3.15 -7.58
N ILE A 74 -16.93 1.99 -7.90
CA ILE A 74 -17.02 1.48 -9.29
C ILE A 74 -17.81 2.48 -10.16
N HIS A 75 -18.81 3.16 -9.59
CA HIS A 75 -19.61 4.14 -10.31
C HIS A 75 -18.80 5.38 -10.69
N LEU A 76 -17.95 5.87 -9.78
CA LEU A 76 -17.09 7.02 -10.04
C LEU A 76 -16.00 6.67 -11.08
N MET A 77 -15.41 5.47 -11.03
CA MET A 77 -14.34 5.11 -11.97
C MET A 77 -14.82 4.90 -13.41
N ILE A 78 -16.09 4.51 -13.63
CA ILE A 78 -16.71 4.43 -14.97
C ILE A 78 -17.15 5.83 -15.45
N LEU A 79 -17.56 6.73 -14.56
CA LEU A 79 -18.02 8.07 -14.94
C LEU A 79 -16.86 9.00 -15.39
N TYR A 80 -15.62 8.69 -14.98
CA TYR A 80 -14.42 9.46 -15.34
C TYR A 80 -13.61 8.82 -16.50
N LEU A 81 -14.22 7.91 -17.28
CA LEU A 81 -13.65 7.26 -18.46
C LEU A 81 -14.59 7.47 -19.66
#